data_AF-A0A9D2G072-F1
#
_entry.id   AF-A0A9D2G072-F1
#
_cell.length_a   1.000
_cell.length_b   1.000
_cell.length_c   1.000
_cell.angle_alpha   90.00
_cell.angle_beta   90.00
_cell.angle_gamma   90.00
#
_symmetry.space_group_name_H-M   'P 1'
#
loop_
_entity.id
_entity.type
_entity.pdbx_description
1 polymer ?
#
loop_
_entity_poly.entity_id
_entity_poly.type
_entity_poly.pdbx_seq_one_letter_code
_entity_poly.pdbx_strand_id
1 'polypeptide(L)'
;MKKISAGKKLFLSVTGIFLLFAVAFIVFQHQRERQYKMDSITQSLQSYNVAMAGTLRMLGKWDETTLTRYIKGHPMEGLRVTVIRKDGKVIFDSEEKDYANFTSHANRPEILEA
;
A
#
# COMPACT_ATOMS: atom_id res chain seq x y z
N MET A 1 -12.05 53.17 21.71
CA MET A 1 -12.33 51.76 21.32
C MET A 1 -13.18 51.76 20.06
N LYS A 2 -12.66 51.31 18.90
CA LYS A 2 -13.42 51.32 17.63
C LYS A 2 -14.51 50.24 17.67
N LYS A 3 -15.79 50.64 17.67
CA LYS A 3 -16.93 49.73 17.64
C LYS A 3 -16.99 49.06 16.26
N ILE A 4 -16.91 47.72 16.24
CA ILE A 4 -17.08 46.92 15.03
C ILE A 4 -18.53 47.07 14.57
N SER A 5 -18.75 47.63 13.37
CA SER A 5 -20.08 47.76 12.74
C SER A 5 -20.76 46.39 12.64
N ALA A 6 -22.09 46.35 12.74
CA ALA A 6 -22.88 45.11 12.67
C ALA A 6 -22.53 44.26 11.44
N GLY A 7 -22.31 44.90 10.28
CA GLY A 7 -21.88 44.20 9.06
C GLY A 7 -20.48 43.57 9.17
N LYS A 8 -19.53 44.22 9.85
CA LYS A 8 -18.20 43.64 10.11
C LYS A 8 -18.27 42.46 11.09
N LYS A 9 -19.15 42.51 12.10
CA LYS A 9 -19.37 41.38 13.02
C LYS A 9 -19.94 40.17 12.30
N LEU A 10 -20.93 40.38 11.43
CA LEU A 10 -21.52 39.32 10.62
C LEU A 10 -20.48 38.71 9.68
N PHE A 11 -19.71 39.54 8.98
CA PHE A 11 -18.64 39.09 8.10
C PHE A 11 -17.59 38.25 8.85
N LEU A 12 -17.06 38.75 9.98
CA LEU A 12 -16.11 38.01 10.81
C LEU A 12 -16.65 36.66 11.29
N SER A 13 -17.93 36.60 11.68
CA SER A 13 -18.57 35.36 12.11
C SER A 13 -18.69 34.35 10.97
N VAL A 14 -19.16 34.79 9.80
CA VAL A 14 -19.31 33.92 8.62
C VAL A 14 -17.94 33.44 8.13
N THR A 15 -16.95 34.33 8.07
CA THR A 15 -15.57 33.97 7.72
C THR A 15 -14.97 32.99 8.74
N GLY A 16 -15.21 33.18 10.04
CA GLY A 16 -14.72 32.27 11.08
C GLY A 16 -15.29 30.85 10.94
N ILE A 17 -16.61 30.74 10.74
CA ILE A 17 -17.27 29.44 10.51
C ILE A 17 -16.77 28.79 9.22
N PHE A 18 -16.61 29.58 8.16
CA PHE A 18 -16.08 29.09 6.88
C PHE A 18 -14.65 28.55 7.02
N LEU A 19 -13.78 29.26 7.75
CA LEU A 19 -12.41 28.81 7.99
C LEU A 19 -12.38 27.52 8.82
N LEU A 20 -13.22 27.41 9.85
CA LEU A 20 -13.34 26.18 10.64
C LEU A 20 -13.77 24.99 9.77
N PHE A 21 -14.75 25.20 8.89
CA PHE A 21 -15.18 24.19 7.93
C PHE A 21 -14.08 23.82 6.94
N ALA A 22 -13.35 24.81 6.41
CA ALA A 22 -12.25 24.57 5.47
C ALA A 22 -11.13 23.72 6.10
N VAL A 23 -10.74 24.01 7.35
CA VAL A 23 -9.74 23.21 8.07
C VAL A 23 -10.24 21.78 8.29
N ALA A 24 -11.48 21.60 8.74
CA ALA A 24 -12.07 20.28 8.91
C ALA A 24 -12.10 19.48 7.59
N PHE A 25 -12.46 20.14 6.48
CA PHE A 25 -12.48 19.53 5.16
C PHE A 25 -11.09 19.11 4.68
N ILE A 26 -10.06 19.94 4.88
CA ILE A 26 -8.68 19.62 4.51
C ILE A 26 -8.19 18.39 5.26
N VAL A 27 -8.43 18.32 6.57
CA VAL A 27 -8.04 17.15 7.40
C VAL A 27 -8.74 15.89 6.92
N PHE A 28 -10.05 15.96 6.69
CA PHE A 28 -10.84 14.83 6.18
C PHE A 28 -10.33 14.33 4.83
N GLN A 29 -10.08 15.24 3.89
CA GLN A 29 -9.59 14.88 2.56
C GLN A 29 -8.19 14.28 2.63
N HIS A 30 -7.32 14.81 3.50
CA HIS A 30 -5.99 14.25 3.70
C HIS A 30 -6.06 12.81 4.23
N GLN A 31 -6.93 12.54 5.21
CA GLN A 31 -7.12 11.18 5.72
C GLN A 31 -7.63 10.23 4.63
N ARG A 32 -8.61 10.67 3.83
CA ARG A 32 -9.14 9.88 2.72
C ARG A 32 -8.09 9.59 1.65
N GLU A 33 -7.33 10.60 1.24
CA GLU A 33 -6.29 10.43 0.23
C GLU A 33 -5.22 9.43 0.69
N ARG A 34 -4.84 9.48 1.96
CA ARG A 34 -3.92 8.49 2.55
C ARG A 34 -4.46 7.08 2.46
N GLN A 35 -5.73 6.87 2.81
CA GLN A 35 -6.37 5.55 2.72
C GLN A 35 -6.40 5.04 1.28
N TYR A 36 -6.83 5.88 0.32
CA TYR A 36 -6.88 5.47 -1.09
C TYR A 36 -5.51 5.11 -1.66
N LYS A 37 -4.44 5.80 -1.26
CA LYS A 37 -3.08 5.46 -1.69
C LYS A 37 -2.67 4.09 -1.16
N MET A 38 -2.97 3.77 0.10
CA MET A 38 -2.69 2.45 0.67
C MET A 38 -3.48 1.37 -0.07
N ASP A 39 -4.78 1.56 -0.26
CA ASP A 39 -5.66 0.60 -0.92
C ASP A 39 -5.23 0.35 -2.38
N SER A 40 -4.84 1.39 -3.10
CA SER A 40 -4.35 1.29 -4.48
C SER A 40 -3.07 0.46 -4.59
N ILE A 41 -2.14 0.62 -3.64
CA ILE A 41 -0.89 -0.16 -3.62
C ILE A 41 -1.22 -1.61 -3.28
N THR A 42 -2.01 -1.85 -2.24
CA THR A 42 -2.46 -3.19 -1.83
C THR A 42 -3.16 -3.91 -2.97
N GLN A 43 -4.09 -3.26 -3.65
CA GLN A 43 -4.80 -3.85 -4.80
C GLN A 43 -3.86 -4.18 -5.96
N SER A 44 -2.84 -3.35 -6.19
CA SER A 44 -1.82 -3.61 -7.22
C SER A 44 -0.96 -4.83 -6.87
N LEU A 45 -0.53 -4.94 -5.60
CA LEU A 45 0.23 -6.10 -5.10
C LEU A 45 -0.61 -7.39 -5.13
N GLN A 46 -1.88 -7.32 -4.74
CA GLN A 46 -2.78 -8.49 -4.81
C GLN A 46 -3.05 -8.92 -6.25
N SER A 47 -3.25 -7.97 -7.16
CA SER A 47 -3.36 -8.26 -8.60
C SER A 47 -2.12 -8.96 -9.13
N TYR A 48 -0.92 -8.52 -8.72
CA TYR A 48 0.34 -9.18 -9.05
C TYR A 48 0.41 -10.61 -8.51
N ASN A 49 0.05 -10.82 -7.24
CA ASN A 49 0.01 -12.14 -6.63
C ASN A 49 -0.89 -13.12 -7.39
N VAL A 50 -2.10 -12.67 -7.77
CA VAL A 50 -3.06 -13.46 -8.54
C VAL A 50 -2.51 -13.81 -9.92
N ALA A 51 -1.95 -12.82 -10.63
CA ALA A 51 -1.37 -13.02 -11.96
C ALA A 51 -0.19 -14.01 -11.91
N MET A 52 0.74 -13.82 -10.97
CA MET A 52 1.91 -14.68 -10.80
C MET A 52 1.50 -16.11 -10.44
N ALA A 53 0.60 -16.27 -9.46
CA ALA A 53 0.11 -17.59 -9.07
C ALA A 53 -0.59 -18.30 -10.22
N GLY A 54 -1.37 -17.58 -11.04
CA GLY A 54 -2.01 -18.11 -12.24
C GLY A 54 -1.00 -18.60 -13.28
N THR A 55 0.01 -17.79 -13.60
CA THR A 55 1.06 -18.16 -14.55
C THR A 55 1.89 -19.35 -14.06
N LEU A 56 2.29 -19.38 -12.78
CA LEU A 56 3.06 -20.49 -12.22
C LEU A 56 2.27 -21.80 -12.19
N ARG A 57 0.97 -21.74 -11.89
CA ARG A 57 0.07 -22.91 -11.98
C ARG A 57 -0.03 -23.44 -13.40
N MET A 58 -0.13 -22.56 -14.40
CA MET A 58 -0.20 -22.94 -15.81
C MET A 58 1.10 -23.59 -16.30
N LEU A 59 2.25 -23.06 -15.89
CA LEU A 59 3.57 -23.59 -16.28
C LEU A 59 3.93 -24.88 -15.52
N GLY A 60 3.32 -25.12 -14.36
CA GLY A 60 3.63 -26.26 -13.49
C GLY A 60 5.06 -26.24 -12.91
N LYS A 61 5.76 -25.11 -13.01
CA LYS A 61 7.16 -24.95 -12.60
C LYS A 61 7.29 -23.82 -11.60
N TRP A 62 7.99 -24.11 -10.50
CA TRP A 62 8.21 -23.21 -9.37
C TRP A 62 9.71 -22.99 -9.11
N ASP A 63 10.55 -23.33 -10.08
CA ASP A 63 12.00 -23.17 -9.96
C ASP A 63 12.40 -21.70 -10.06
N GLU A 64 13.58 -21.40 -9.52
CA GLU A 64 14.14 -20.05 -9.47
C GLU A 64 14.29 -19.39 -10.84
N THR A 65 14.55 -20.16 -11.90
CA THR A 65 14.69 -19.62 -13.27
C THR A 65 13.35 -19.14 -13.79
N THR A 66 12.29 -19.93 -13.56
CA THR A 66 10.92 -19.57 -13.95
C THR A 66 10.44 -18.32 -13.21
N LEU A 67 10.66 -18.27 -11.89
CA LEU A 67 10.30 -17.11 -11.06
C LEU A 67 11.07 -15.85 -11.47
N THR A 68 12.39 -15.95 -11.63
CA THR A 68 13.23 -14.83 -12.04
C THR A 68 12.83 -14.31 -13.43
N ARG A 69 12.49 -15.21 -14.36
CA ARG A 69 12.02 -14.82 -15.70
C ARG A 69 10.69 -14.07 -15.64
N TYR A 70 9.75 -14.55 -14.82
CA TYR A 70 8.46 -13.87 -14.65
C TYR A 70 8.65 -12.45 -14.11
N ILE A 71 9.46 -12.30 -13.06
CA ILE A 71 9.73 -11.01 -12.42
C ILE A 71 10.38 -10.03 -13.41
N LYS A 72 11.41 -10.48 -14.14
CA LYS A 72 12.10 -9.65 -15.15
C LYS A 72 11.22 -9.25 -16.34
N GLY A 73 10.23 -10.06 -16.68
CA GLY A 73 9.32 -9.81 -17.80
C GLY A 73 8.12 -8.93 -17.43
N HIS A 74 7.92 -8.60 -16.16
CA HIS A 74 6.75 -7.85 -15.70
C HIS A 74 7.05 -6.34 -15.61
N PRO A 75 6.14 -5.45 -16.02
CA PRO A 75 6.34 -3.99 -16.00
C PRO A 75 6.50 -3.34 -14.60
N MET A 76 6.39 -4.09 -13.50
CA MET A 76 6.50 -3.52 -12.16
C MET A 76 7.96 -3.53 -11.71
N GLU A 77 8.73 -2.56 -12.20
CA GLU A 77 10.15 -2.42 -11.89
C GLU A 77 10.38 -2.16 -10.40
N GLY A 78 11.45 -2.75 -9.85
CA GLY A 78 11.83 -2.58 -8.44
C GLY A 78 10.95 -3.31 -7.42
N LEU A 79 9.97 -4.12 -7.86
CA LEU A 79 9.19 -4.95 -6.95
C LEU A 79 10.03 -6.12 -6.43
N ARG A 80 10.32 -6.14 -5.13
CA ARG A 80 10.84 -7.31 -4.44
C ARG A 80 9.75 -8.36 -4.31
N VAL A 81 10.03 -9.58 -4.76
CA VAL A 81 9.09 -10.70 -4.69
C VAL A 81 9.69 -11.79 -3.81
N THR A 82 8.93 -12.19 -2.81
CA THR A 82 9.29 -13.26 -1.88
C THR A 82 8.21 -14.34 -1.94
N VAL A 83 8.61 -15.60 -2.12
CA VAL A 83 7.69 -16.75 -2.01
C VAL A 83 7.92 -17.41 -0.67
N ILE A 84 6.82 -17.62 0.07
CA ILE A 84 6.84 -18.23 1.38
C ILE A 84 6.00 -19.51 1.41
N ARG A 85 6.36 -20.41 2.31
CA ARG A 85 5.50 -21.52 2.72
C ARG A 85 4.41 -21.02 3.68
N LYS A 86 3.39 -21.86 3.90
CA LYS A 86 2.30 -21.60 4.86
C LYS A 86 2.77 -21.39 6.30
N ASP A 87 3.96 -21.88 6.65
CA ASP A 87 4.60 -21.70 7.95
C ASP A 87 5.41 -20.39 8.05
N GLY A 88 5.37 -19.54 7.01
CA GLY A 88 6.10 -18.29 6.92
C GLY A 88 7.56 -18.43 6.49
N LYS A 89 8.07 -19.65 6.26
CA LYS A 89 9.45 -19.85 5.80
C LYS A 89 9.61 -19.38 4.36
N VAL A 90 10.61 -18.53 4.12
CA VAL A 90 10.99 -18.06 2.78
C VAL A 90 11.62 -19.18 1.98
N ILE A 91 11.18 -19.37 0.74
CA ILE A 91 11.71 -20.37 -0.20
C ILE A 91 12.29 -19.76 -1.47
N PHE A 92 11.97 -18.50 -1.74
CA PHE A 92 12.55 -17.72 -2.82
C PHE A 92 12.44 -16.25 -2.46
N ASP A 93 13.45 -15.48 -2.84
CA ASP A 93 13.42 -14.04 -2.78
C ASP A 93 14.18 -13.46 -3.99
N SER A 94 13.68 -12.36 -4.55
CA SER A 94 14.23 -11.76 -5.76
C SER A 94 15.54 -11.01 -5.53
N GLU A 95 15.82 -10.58 -4.29
CA GLU A 95 16.99 -9.77 -3.94
C GLU A 95 18.03 -10.57 -3.15
N GLU A 96 17.60 -11.31 -2.12
CA GLU A 96 18.47 -11.98 -1.17
C GLU A 96 18.41 -13.50 -1.32
N LYS A 97 19.57 -14.14 -1.46
CA LYS A 97 19.68 -15.59 -1.74
C LYS A 97 20.11 -16.41 -0.53
N ASP A 98 20.40 -15.76 0.60
CA ASP A 98 20.76 -16.45 1.84
C ASP A 98 19.52 -17.00 2.55
N TYR A 99 18.91 -18.02 1.94
CA TYR A 99 17.70 -18.66 2.47
C TYR A 99 17.94 -19.40 3.80
N ALA A 100 19.20 -19.68 4.16
CA ALA A 100 19.55 -20.36 5.40
C ALA A 100 19.42 -19.42 6.61
N ASN A 101 19.77 -18.14 6.45
CA ASN A 101 19.70 -17.13 7.51
C ASN A 101 18.50 -16.17 7.35
N PHE A 102 17.63 -16.40 6.37
CA PHE A 102 16.49 -15.54 6.09
C PHE A 102 15.47 -15.58 7.24
N THR A 103 15.08 -14.40 7.72
CA THR A 103 14.09 -14.29 8.80
C THR A 103 12.71 -14.71 8.32
N SER A 104 12.06 -15.63 9.04
CA SER A 104 10.70 -16.07 8.74
C SER A 104 9.72 -14.91 8.69
N HIS A 105 8.78 -14.98 7.76
CA HIS A 105 7.71 -14.00 7.58
C HIS A 105 6.43 -14.34 8.34
N ALA A 106 6.42 -15.40 9.15
CA ALA A 106 5.24 -15.87 9.89
C ALA A 106 4.59 -14.79 10.78
N ASN A 107 5.38 -13.84 11.27
CA ASN A 107 4.91 -12.79 12.18
C ASN A 107 4.59 -11.45 11.49
N ARG A 108 4.61 -11.41 10.15
CA ARG A 108 4.27 -10.19 9.40
C ARG A 108 2.75 -9.97 9.46
N PRO A 109 2.27 -8.76 9.79
CA PRO A 109 0.84 -8.49 9.95
C PRO A 109 0.03 -8.86 8.70
N GLU A 110 0.55 -8.57 7.51
CA GLU A 110 -0.10 -8.92 6.24
C GLU A 110 -0.18 -10.42 5.95
N ILE A 111 0.59 -11.26 6.65
CA ILE A 111 0.51 -12.73 6.54
C ILE A 111 -0.46 -13.29 7.58
N LEU A 112 -0.56 -12.65 8.75
CA LEU A 112 -1.51 -13.02 9.80
C LEU A 112 -2.95 -12.64 9.44
N GLU A 113 -3.12 -11.60 8.61
CA GLU A 113 -4.42 -11.11 8.15
C GLU A 113 -4.92 -11.80 6.86
N ALA A 114 -4.12 -12.66 6.23
CA ALA A 114 -4.41 -13.34 4.95
C ALA A 114 -5.14 -14.68 5.11
#